data_AF-A0A0G0BIV4-F1
#
_entry.id   AF-A0A0G0BIV4-F1
#
_cell.length_a   1.000
_cell.length_b   1.000
_cell.length_c   1.000
_cell.angle_alpha   90.00
_cell.angle_beta   90.00
_cell.angle_gamma   90.00
#
_symmetry.space_group_name_H-M   'P 1'
#
loop_
_entity.id
_entity.type
_entity.pdbx_description
1 polymer ?
#
loop_
_entity_poly.entity_id
_entity_poly.type
_entity_poly.pdbx_seq_one_letter_code
_entity_poly.pdbx_strand_id
1 'polypeptide(L)'
;LDALFNIFIKKVGAESDIKLGFVFNSVYGKSIALSSKNEETMKLALKQGFKLVVKKDPDRGFVRIKTLPDKQLDLKPLYLKILKVDKGATWFLHVSGNMLLNSSSRNPHFIPSSLPISKLIEIIKSI
;
A
#
# COMPACT_ATOMS: atom_id res chain seq x y z
N LEU A 1 -21.43 20.33 -9.68
CA LEU A 1 -20.13 20.76 -10.24
C LEU A 1 -18.98 20.43 -9.27
N ASP A 2 -19.23 20.55 -7.95
CA ASP A 2 -18.21 20.41 -6.89
C ASP A 2 -17.63 19.01 -6.73
N ALA A 3 -18.42 17.97 -6.98
CA ALA A 3 -17.94 16.59 -6.90
C ALA A 3 -16.84 16.29 -7.94
N LEU A 4 -16.98 16.83 -9.15
CA LEU A 4 -16.00 16.64 -10.23
C LEU A 4 -14.70 17.40 -9.92
N PHE A 5 -14.81 18.64 -9.42
CA PHE A 5 -13.68 19.46 -9.00
C PHE A 5 -12.87 18.78 -7.87
N ASN A 6 -13.56 18.23 -6.87
CA ASN A 6 -12.91 17.49 -5.77
C ASN A 6 -12.15 16.25 -6.26
N ILE A 7 -12.64 15.55 -7.29
CA ILE A 7 -11.92 14.42 -7.89
C ILE A 7 -10.63 14.89 -8.56
N PHE A 8 -10.65 16.03 -9.25
CA PHE A 8 -9.45 16.60 -9.87
C PHE A 8 -8.41 17.04 -8.84
N ILE A 9 -8.83 17.72 -7.76
CA ILE A 9 -7.92 18.07 -6.65
C ILE A 9 -7.25 16.82 -6.09
N LYS A 10 -8.01 15.75 -5.83
CA LYS A 10 -7.46 14.48 -5.34
C LYS A 10 -6.47 13.87 -6.33
N LYS A 11 -6.72 13.93 -7.64
CA LYS A 11 -5.76 13.42 -8.63
C LYS A 11 -4.46 14.23 -8.65
N VAL A 12 -4.55 15.56 -8.64
CA VAL A 12 -3.37 16.43 -8.62
C VAL A 12 -2.55 16.19 -7.35
N GLY A 13 -3.20 16.08 -6.19
CA GLY A 13 -2.53 15.74 -4.94
C GLY A 13 -1.86 14.36 -4.98
N ALA A 14 -2.52 13.37 -5.59
CA ALA A 14 -1.95 12.03 -5.76
C ALA A 14 -0.69 12.04 -6.64
N GLU A 15 -0.62 12.86 -7.69
CA GLU A 15 0.58 13.00 -8.51
C GLU A 15 1.76 13.56 -7.71
N SER A 16 1.53 14.59 -6.90
CA SER A 16 2.54 15.16 -6.02
C SER A 16 3.04 14.14 -5.00
N ASP A 17 2.15 13.38 -4.37
CA ASP A 17 2.51 12.34 -3.41
C ASP A 17 3.34 11.21 -4.05
N ILE A 18 3.02 10.82 -5.28
CA ILE A 18 3.78 9.79 -6.02
C ILE A 18 5.19 10.29 -6.34
N LYS A 19 5.36 11.56 -6.71
CA LYS A 19 6.69 12.15 -6.97
C LYS A 19 7.60 12.14 -5.75
N LEU A 20 7.02 12.27 -4.55
CA LEU A 20 7.74 12.18 -3.27
C LEU A 20 7.92 10.73 -2.78
N GLY A 21 7.26 9.77 -3.42
CA GLY A 21 7.35 8.36 -3.05
C GLY A 21 8.72 7.75 -3.31
N PHE A 22 9.09 6.78 -2.49
CA PHE A 22 10.33 6.03 -2.66
C PHE A 22 10.15 4.91 -3.67
N VAL A 23 10.81 5.03 -4.82
CA VAL A 23 10.79 4.01 -5.89
C VAL A 23 11.89 2.98 -5.66
N PHE A 24 11.56 1.71 -5.83
CA PHE A 24 12.50 0.60 -5.70
C PHE A 24 12.10 -0.60 -6.56
N ASN A 25 13.01 -1.55 -6.72
CA ASN A 25 12.71 -2.83 -7.37
C ASN A 25 12.47 -3.92 -6.32
N SER A 26 11.52 -4.81 -6.61
CA SER A 26 11.22 -6.02 -5.84
C SER A 26 10.99 -7.19 -6.79
N VAL A 27 10.76 -8.39 -6.26
CA VAL A 27 10.35 -9.58 -7.04
C VAL A 27 9.07 -9.35 -7.85
N TYR A 28 8.23 -8.42 -7.42
CA TYR A 28 7.01 -8.02 -8.12
C TYR A 28 7.29 -7.02 -9.26
N GLY A 29 8.52 -6.53 -9.39
CA GLY A 29 8.97 -5.55 -10.38
C GLY A 29 9.08 -4.13 -9.83
N LYS A 30 8.88 -3.13 -10.70
CA LYS A 30 8.97 -1.71 -10.33
C LYS A 30 7.94 -1.38 -9.26
N SER A 31 8.41 -0.95 -8.10
CA SER A 31 7.62 -0.78 -6.88
C SER A 31 7.76 0.63 -6.34
N ILE A 32 6.78 1.08 -5.58
CA ILE A 32 6.82 2.37 -4.90
C ILE A 32 6.23 2.28 -3.50
N ALA A 33 6.84 2.98 -2.57
CA ALA A 33 6.35 3.14 -1.21
C ALA A 33 6.18 4.63 -0.89
N LEU A 34 5.02 5.01 -0.40
CA LEU A 34 4.68 6.41 -0.15
C LEU A 34 3.82 6.58 1.10
N SER A 35 3.94 7.75 1.71
CA SER A 35 3.11 8.17 2.84
C SER A 35 2.03 9.13 2.31
N SER A 36 0.76 8.75 2.38
CA SER A 36 -0.34 9.58 1.86
C SER A 36 -1.70 9.22 2.46
N LYS A 37 -2.47 10.27 2.78
CA LYS A 37 -3.88 10.18 3.19
C LYS A 37 -4.83 10.00 2.00
N ASN A 38 -4.35 10.33 0.80
CA ASN A 38 -5.16 10.29 -0.41
C ASN A 38 -5.33 8.84 -0.90
N GLU A 39 -6.57 8.45 -1.20
CA GLU A 39 -6.88 7.10 -1.67
C GLU A 39 -6.59 6.92 -3.16
N GLU A 40 -6.63 8.00 -3.95
CA GLU A 40 -6.37 7.94 -5.40
C GLU A 40 -4.91 7.62 -5.73
N THR A 41 -3.98 7.93 -4.82
CA THR A 41 -2.54 7.74 -4.99
C THR A 41 -2.18 6.31 -5.36
N MET A 42 -2.84 5.33 -4.74
CA MET A 42 -2.58 3.91 -5.03
C MET A 42 -3.05 3.52 -6.43
N LYS A 43 -4.24 3.97 -6.83
CA LYS A 43 -4.80 3.67 -8.16
C LYS A 43 -3.98 4.34 -9.25
N LEU A 44 -3.55 5.57 -9.03
CA LEU A 44 -2.77 6.33 -9.98
C LEU A 44 -1.35 5.75 -10.14
N ALA A 45 -0.68 5.38 -9.06
CA ALA A 45 0.62 4.72 -9.12
C ALA A 45 0.57 3.40 -9.92
N LEU A 46 -0.44 2.54 -9.68
CA LEU A 46 -0.61 1.32 -10.48
C LEU A 46 -0.78 1.63 -11.97
N LYS A 47 -1.55 2.68 -12.32
CA LYS A 47 -1.73 3.13 -13.71
C LYS A 47 -0.46 3.71 -14.34
N GLN A 48 0.44 4.28 -13.55
CA GLN A 48 1.75 4.78 -14.00
C GLN A 48 2.79 3.66 -14.19
N GLY A 49 2.39 2.38 -14.05
CA GLY A 49 3.23 1.23 -14.36
C GLY A 49 4.00 0.66 -13.17
N PHE A 50 3.72 1.11 -11.94
CA PHE A 50 4.22 0.42 -10.75
C PHE A 50 3.44 -0.88 -10.54
N LYS A 51 4.16 -2.00 -10.41
CA LYS A 51 3.56 -3.33 -10.22
C LYS A 51 3.18 -3.60 -8.76
N LEU A 52 3.87 -2.95 -7.81
CA LEU A 52 3.56 -2.99 -6.39
C LEU A 52 3.58 -1.58 -5.79
N VAL A 53 2.56 -1.27 -5.00
CA VAL A 53 2.40 0.02 -4.34
C VAL A 53 2.15 -0.19 -2.85
N VAL A 54 2.99 0.40 -2.01
CA VAL A 54 2.82 0.49 -0.55
C VAL A 54 2.38 1.89 -0.20
N LYS A 55 1.24 2.03 0.46
CA LYS A 55 0.75 3.29 1.02
C LYS A 55 0.66 3.16 2.53
N LYS A 56 1.29 4.08 3.25
CA LYS A 56 1.06 4.27 4.69
C LYS A 56 0.32 5.59 4.93
N ASP A 57 -0.70 5.56 5.77
CA ASP A 57 -1.35 6.78 6.27
C ASP A 57 -0.50 7.35 7.43
N PRO A 58 0.00 8.60 7.33
CA PRO A 58 0.85 9.18 8.35
C PRO A 58 0.13 9.45 9.68
N ASP A 59 -1.19 9.65 9.68
CA ASP A 59 -1.95 9.97 10.90
C ASP A 59 -2.42 8.69 11.60
N ARG A 60 -2.99 7.76 10.81
CA ARG A 60 -3.64 6.56 11.34
C ARG A 60 -2.70 5.37 11.45
N GLY A 61 -1.53 5.45 10.83
CA GLY A 61 -0.59 4.33 10.72
C GLY A 61 -1.07 3.21 9.79
N PHE A 62 -2.23 3.36 9.14
CA PHE A 62 -2.83 2.35 8.29
C PHE A 62 -1.96 2.07 7.07
N VAL A 63 -1.72 0.79 6.81
CA VAL A 63 -0.93 0.36 5.66
C VAL A 63 -1.82 -0.37 4.66
N ARG A 64 -1.65 -0.05 3.38
CA ARG A 64 -2.22 -0.81 2.28
C ARG A 64 -1.11 -1.16 1.29
N ILE A 65 -1.05 -2.42 0.89
CA ILE A 65 -0.14 -2.90 -0.14
C ILE A 65 -0.98 -3.50 -1.25
N LYS A 66 -0.75 -3.09 -2.49
CA LYS A 66 -1.53 -3.54 -3.64
C LYS A 66 -0.65 -3.77 -4.85
N THR A 67 -0.99 -4.79 -5.62
CA THR A 67 -0.41 -5.06 -6.94
C THR A 67 -1.48 -4.95 -8.02
N LEU A 68 -1.05 -5.06 -9.28
CA LEU A 68 -2.00 -5.33 -10.36
C LEU A 68 -2.70 -6.68 -10.13
N PRO A 69 -3.96 -6.84 -10.60
CA PRO A 69 -4.70 -8.09 -10.49
C PRO A 69 -4.11 -9.15 -11.43
N ASP A 70 -3.04 -9.80 -10.98
CA ASP A 70 -2.30 -10.83 -11.70
C ASP A 70 -1.91 -11.93 -10.70
N LYS A 71 -2.15 -13.19 -11.06
CA LYS A 71 -1.78 -14.35 -10.24
C LYS A 71 -0.28 -14.44 -9.98
N GLN A 72 0.56 -13.92 -10.87
CA GLN A 72 2.01 -13.89 -10.69
C GLN A 72 2.45 -12.86 -9.63
N LEU A 73 1.58 -11.90 -9.30
CA LEU A 73 1.83 -10.85 -8.32
C LEU A 73 1.14 -11.15 -6.98
N ASP A 74 1.06 -12.43 -6.60
CA ASP A 74 0.44 -12.85 -5.34
C ASP A 74 1.22 -12.33 -4.13
N LEU A 75 0.53 -11.63 -3.22
CA LEU A 75 1.10 -11.07 -2.00
C LEU A 75 1.11 -12.08 -0.84
N LYS A 76 0.65 -13.32 -1.03
CA LYS A 76 0.70 -14.35 0.02
C LYS A 76 2.10 -14.55 0.63
N PRO A 77 3.21 -14.62 -0.14
CA PRO A 77 4.55 -14.73 0.44
C PRO A 77 4.90 -13.53 1.32
N LEU A 78 4.56 -12.31 0.86
CA LEU A 78 4.76 -11.07 1.60
C LEU A 78 3.93 -11.04 2.88
N TYR A 79 2.66 -11.43 2.80
CA TYR A 79 1.77 -11.51 3.94
C TYR A 79 2.32 -12.43 5.04
N LEU A 80 2.73 -13.64 4.68
CA LEU A 80 3.29 -14.60 5.63
C LEU A 80 4.58 -14.09 6.29
N LYS A 81 5.42 -13.35 5.54
CA LYS A 81 6.63 -12.76 6.08
C LYS A 81 6.33 -11.59 7.03
N ILE A 82 5.37 -10.74 6.68
CA ILE A 82 4.91 -9.64 7.53
C ILE A 82 4.35 -10.18 8.85
N LEU A 83 3.51 -11.21 8.83
CA LEU A 83 2.97 -11.80 10.07
C LEU A 83 4.04 -12.31 11.05
N LYS A 84 5.19 -12.76 10.53
CA LYS A 84 6.33 -13.20 11.38
C LYS A 84 7.03 -12.03 12.05
N VAL A 85 7.09 -10.88 11.39
CA VAL A 85 7.79 -9.68 11.86
C VAL A 85 6.88 -8.78 12.70
N ASP A 86 5.65 -8.56 12.26
CA ASP A 86 4.66 -7.66 12.84
C ASP A 86 3.55 -8.43 13.55
N LYS A 87 3.94 -9.17 14.60
CA LYS A 87 3.05 -10.11 15.32
C LYS A 87 1.87 -9.44 16.03
N GLY A 88 1.95 -8.15 16.32
CA GLY A 88 0.94 -7.41 17.07
C GLY A 88 -0.11 -6.72 16.20
N ALA A 89 0.11 -6.58 14.90
CA ALA A 89 -0.78 -5.85 14.02
C ALA A 89 -1.79 -6.77 13.32
N THR A 90 -2.95 -6.21 12.99
CA THR A 90 -3.98 -6.94 12.25
C THR A 90 -3.74 -6.79 10.75
N TRP A 91 -3.27 -7.85 10.10
CA TRP A 91 -3.10 -7.90 8.65
C TRP A 91 -4.15 -8.79 8.00
N PHE A 92 -4.69 -8.35 6.87
CA PHE A 92 -5.68 -9.09 6.11
C PHE A 92 -5.29 -9.15 4.63
N LEU A 93 -5.10 -10.38 4.13
CA LEU A 93 -4.90 -10.63 2.71
C LEU A 93 -6.27 -10.86 2.04
N HIS A 94 -6.58 -10.02 1.05
CA HIS A 94 -7.81 -10.18 0.26
C HIS A 94 -7.76 -11.48 -0.57
N VAL A 95 -8.92 -12.08 -0.82
CA VAL A 95 -9.06 -13.35 -1.56
C VAL A 95 -8.44 -13.36 -2.95
N SER A 96 -8.24 -12.19 -3.56
CA SER A 96 -7.55 -12.06 -4.85
C SER A 96 -6.04 -12.25 -4.77
N GLY A 97 -5.44 -12.27 -3.58
CA GLY A 97 -3.98 -12.32 -3.38
C GLY A 97 -3.24 -11.01 -3.68
N ASN A 98 -3.84 -10.08 -4.44
CA ASN A 98 -3.19 -8.84 -4.88
C ASN A 98 -3.41 -7.61 -3.99
N MET A 99 -4.06 -7.79 -2.82
CA MET A 99 -4.32 -6.68 -1.91
C MET A 99 -4.16 -7.13 -0.47
N LEU A 100 -3.24 -6.45 0.24
CA LEU A 100 -2.92 -6.69 1.63
C LEU A 100 -3.25 -5.42 2.43
N LEU A 101 -4.08 -5.58 3.44
CA LEU A 101 -4.69 -4.51 4.20
C LEU A 101 -4.28 -4.60 5.67
N ASN A 102 -3.71 -3.51 6.16
CA ASN A 102 -3.65 -3.15 7.57
C ASN A 102 -4.42 -1.84 7.72
N SER A 103 -5.72 -1.91 7.45
CA SER A 103 -6.66 -0.82 7.69
C SER A 103 -8.06 -1.40 7.82
N SER A 104 -8.77 -1.13 8.91
CA SER A 104 -10.19 -1.48 9.02
C SER A 104 -10.96 -0.34 9.69
N SER A 105 -12.06 0.07 9.08
CA SER A 105 -13.03 0.99 9.69
C SER A 105 -14.14 0.26 10.46
N ARG A 106 -14.23 -1.07 10.33
CA ARG A 106 -15.33 -1.88 10.85
C ARG A 106 -14.94 -2.86 11.96
N ASN A 107 -13.64 -3.08 12.16
CA ASN A 107 -13.15 -3.94 13.23
C ASN A 107 -12.69 -3.06 14.41
N PRO A 108 -13.42 -3.05 15.54
CA PRO A 108 -13.07 -2.25 16.72
C PRO A 108 -11.79 -2.73 17.42
N HIS A 109 -11.35 -3.97 17.18
CA HIS A 109 -10.11 -4.54 17.71
C HIS A 109 -8.95 -4.48 16.70
N PHE A 110 -9.08 -3.66 15.65
CA PHE A 110 -8.05 -3.53 14.63
C PHE A 110 -6.79 -2.85 15.19
N ILE A 111 -5.64 -3.48 15.02
CA ILE A 111 -4.35 -2.95 15.45
C ILE A 111 -3.53 -2.49 14.23
N PRO A 112 -3.25 -1.18 14.08
CA PRO A 112 -2.40 -0.68 13.01
C PRO A 112 -0.95 -1.13 13.19
N SER A 113 -0.25 -1.30 12.08
CA SER A 113 1.16 -1.68 12.05
C SER A 113 2.04 -0.58 12.61
N SER A 114 2.89 -0.93 13.57
CA SER A 114 3.94 -0.03 14.09
C SER A 114 5.15 0.05 13.15
N LEU A 115 5.22 -0.82 12.12
CA LEU A 115 6.37 -0.86 11.22
C LEU A 115 6.53 0.46 10.45
N PRO A 116 7.73 1.07 10.44
CA PRO A 116 7.99 2.21 9.58
C PRO A 116 7.99 1.77 8.10
N ILE A 117 7.73 2.72 7.20
CA ILE A 117 7.65 2.42 5.77
C ILE A 117 8.97 1.85 5.22
N SER A 118 10.12 2.28 5.77
CA SER A 118 11.44 1.73 5.48
C SER A 118 11.52 0.24 5.77
N LYS A 119 10.98 -0.21 6.91
CA LYS A 119 11.00 -1.62 7.29
C LYS A 119 10.12 -2.48 6.37
N LEU A 120 8.99 -1.93 5.92
CA LEU A 120 8.16 -2.60 4.91
C LEU A 120 8.91 -2.77 3.59
N ILE A 121 9.64 -1.75 3.14
CA ILE A 121 10.48 -1.83 1.93
C ILE A 121 11.55 -2.92 2.09
N GLU A 122 12.23 -2.99 3.24
CA GLU A 122 13.21 -4.05 3.53
C GLU A 122 12.58 -5.45 3.46
N ILE A 123 11.41 -5.64 4.09
CA ILE A 123 10.70 -6.92 4.06
C ILE A 123 10.37 -7.30 2.61
N ILE A 124 9.84 -6.36 1.81
CA ILE A 124 9.48 -6.60 0.41
C ILE A 124 10.71 -6.95 -0.44
N LYS A 125 11.84 -6.28 -0.24
CA LYS A 125 13.09 -6.56 -0.96
C LYS A 125 13.74 -7.89 -0.59
N SER A 126 13.40 -8.43 0.57
CA SER A 126 13.99 -9.66 1.10
C SER A 126 13.23 -10.93 0.73
N ILE A 127 12.11 -10.81 0.02
CA ILE A 127 11.37 -11.92 -0.58
C ILE A 127 11.96 -12.14 -1.96
#